data_AF-A0A659S2V6-F1
#
_entry.id   AF-A0A659S2V6-F1
#
_cell.length_a   1.000
_cell.length_b   1.000
_cell.length_c   1.000
_cell.angle_alpha   90.00
_cell.angle_beta   90.00
_cell.angle_gamma   90.00
#
_symmetry.space_group_name_H-M   'P 1'
#
loop_
_entity.id
_entity.type
_entity.pdbx_description
1 polymer ?
#
loop_
_entity_poly.entity_id
_entity_poly.type
_entity_poly.pdbx_seq_one_letter_code
_entity_poly.pdbx_strand_id
1 'polypeptide(L)'
;MQYVGDLLPRLQKMMPAHITPAFKTGEELLAWQKEQGEIRAAALARENRAMKMQRTFNRSGIRPLHQNCSFDNYRVECDGQMNALSKARQYVDEFDGNIASFVFSGKPGTGKNHLAAAICNELLLRGKSVLIITFAEFMSAMKDTVSTRETSEEQFLNDLSNVD
;
A
#
# COMPACT_ATOMS: atom_id res chain seq x y z
N MET A 1 -40.09 40.62 -2.56
CA MET A 1 -39.82 39.40 -1.75
C MET A 1 -40.74 38.30 -2.23
N GLN A 2 -40.23 37.31 -2.97
CA GLN A 2 -41.05 36.13 -3.32
C GLN A 2 -41.16 35.25 -2.06
N TYR A 3 -42.40 34.97 -1.64
CA TYR A 3 -42.73 34.13 -0.50
C TYR A 3 -42.30 32.69 -0.82
N VAL A 4 -41.71 31.97 0.14
CA VAL A 4 -41.30 30.55 0.00
C VAL A 4 -42.44 29.66 -0.52
N GLY A 5 -43.70 30.06 -0.24
CA GLY A 5 -44.90 29.37 -0.71
C GLY A 5 -45.09 29.34 -2.23
N ASP A 6 -44.46 30.23 -3.00
CA ASP A 6 -44.65 30.32 -4.47
C ASP A 6 -43.54 29.59 -5.27
N LEU A 7 -42.45 29.19 -4.59
CA LEU A 7 -41.28 28.55 -5.22
C LEU A 7 -41.46 27.03 -5.40
N LEU A 8 -41.97 26.33 -4.38
CA LEU A 8 -42.16 24.87 -4.44
C LEU A 8 -43.20 24.44 -5.50
N PRO A 9 -44.35 25.12 -5.66
CA PRO A 9 -45.31 24.79 -6.72
C PRO A 9 -44.74 25.03 -8.13
N ARG A 10 -43.89 26.05 -8.29
CA ARG A 10 -43.18 26.31 -9.55
C ARG A 10 -42.19 25.19 -9.88
N LEU A 11 -41.43 24.73 -8.89
CA LEU A 11 -40.50 23.60 -9.04
C LEU A 11 -41.25 22.31 -9.40
N GLN A 12 -42.38 22.03 -8.75
CA GLN A 12 -43.23 20.86 -9.06
C GLN A 12 -43.76 20.85 -10.50
N LYS A 13 -44.08 22.01 -11.09
CA LYS A 13 -44.47 22.12 -12.51
C LYS A 13 -43.35 21.79 -13.49
N MET A 14 -42.09 21.94 -13.07
CA MET A 14 -40.91 21.63 -13.89
C MET A 14 -40.44 20.17 -13.71
N MET A 15 -40.82 19.52 -12.61
CA MET A 15 -40.45 18.14 -12.32
C MET A 15 -41.45 17.14 -12.95
N PRO A 16 -41.00 15.92 -13.30
CA PRO A 16 -41.90 14.83 -13.68
C PRO A 16 -42.96 14.54 -12.62
N ALA A 17 -44.19 14.24 -13.05
CA ALA A 17 -45.38 14.19 -12.19
C ALA A 17 -45.35 13.15 -11.06
N HIS A 18 -44.48 12.14 -11.14
CA HIS A 18 -44.38 11.07 -10.14
C HIS A 18 -43.26 11.28 -9.10
N ILE A 19 -42.50 12.39 -9.20
CA ILE A 19 -41.38 12.63 -8.28
C ILE A 19 -41.88 13.29 -7.00
N THR A 20 -41.63 12.62 -5.88
CA THR A 20 -41.84 13.16 -4.53
C THR A 20 -40.49 13.48 -3.87
N PRO A 21 -40.47 14.39 -2.87
CA PRO A 21 -39.27 14.60 -2.06
C PRO A 21 -38.77 13.27 -1.47
N ALA A 22 -37.46 13.03 -1.57
CA ALA A 22 -36.84 11.82 -1.04
C ALA A 22 -36.90 11.72 0.49
N PHE A 23 -37.05 12.86 1.17
CA PHE A 23 -37.10 12.98 2.63
C PHE A 23 -38.23 13.92 3.03
N LYS A 24 -38.93 13.60 4.13
CA LYS A 24 -40.03 14.41 4.67
C LYS A 24 -39.60 15.21 5.90
N THR A 25 -38.54 14.78 6.57
CA THR A 25 -37.99 15.42 7.77
C THR A 25 -36.50 15.67 7.64
N GLY A 26 -35.98 16.63 8.41
CA GLY A 26 -34.53 16.86 8.50
C GLY A 26 -33.77 15.70 9.14
N GLU A 27 -34.42 14.96 10.05
CA GLU A 27 -33.84 13.79 10.71
C GLU A 27 -33.61 12.64 9.72
N GLU A 28 -34.58 12.35 8.85
CA GLU A 28 -34.44 11.37 7.76
C GLU A 28 -33.28 11.73 6.82
N LEU A 29 -33.16 13.02 6.46
CA LEU A 29 -32.07 13.50 5.61
C LEU A 29 -30.69 13.32 6.28
N LEU A 30 -30.57 13.66 7.55
CA LEU A 30 -29.31 13.54 8.30
C LEU A 30 -28.90 12.07 8.48
N ALA A 31 -29.85 11.18 8.78
CA ALA A 31 -29.60 9.75 8.89
C ALA A 31 -29.08 9.18 7.57
N TRP A 32 -29.73 9.51 6.45
CA TRP A 32 -29.29 9.10 5.12
C TRP A 32 -27.90 9.66 4.77
N GLN A 33 -27.64 10.94 5.05
CA GLN A 33 -26.32 11.54 4.80
C GLN A 33 -25.21 10.85 5.59
N LYS A 34 -25.46 10.49 6.85
CA LYS A 34 -24.50 9.75 7.67
C LYS A 34 -24.20 8.38 7.09
N GLU A 35 -25.23 7.61 6.75
CA GLU A 35 -25.08 6.27 6.15
C GLU A 35 -24.31 6.33 4.82
N GLN A 36 -24.68 7.26 3.92
CA GLN A 36 -23.95 7.47 2.67
C GLN A 36 -22.50 7.94 2.91
N GLY A 37 -22.28 8.74 3.94
CA GLY A 37 -20.96 9.19 4.37
C GLY A 37 -20.08 8.01 4.81
N GLU A 38 -20.61 7.08 5.60
CA GLU A 38 -19.91 5.88 6.05
C GLU A 38 -19.55 4.96 4.87
N ILE A 39 -20.50 4.72 3.96
CA ILE A 39 -20.27 3.93 2.74
C ILE A 39 -19.16 4.56 1.88
N ARG A 40 -19.23 5.89 1.67
CA ARG A 40 -18.24 6.61 0.89
C ARG A 40 -16.87 6.65 1.56
N ALA A 41 -16.82 6.83 2.87
CA ALA A 41 -15.58 6.80 3.64
C ALA A 41 -14.91 5.42 3.57
N ALA A 42 -15.67 4.34 3.68
CA ALA A 42 -15.15 2.98 3.54
C ALA A 42 -14.60 2.73 2.13
N ALA A 43 -15.30 3.19 1.09
CA ALA A 43 -14.83 3.10 -0.29
C ALA A 43 -13.53 3.88 -0.51
N LEU A 44 -13.47 5.13 -0.03
CA LEU A 44 -12.28 5.97 -0.13
C LEU A 44 -11.08 5.38 0.63
N ALA A 45 -11.31 4.81 1.82
CA ALA A 45 -10.27 4.13 2.58
C ALA A 45 -9.73 2.89 1.86
N ARG A 46 -10.58 2.17 1.11
CA ARG A 46 -10.13 1.05 0.25
C ARG A 46 -9.30 1.56 -0.94
N GLU A 47 -9.74 2.62 -1.59
CA GLU A 47 -9.04 3.23 -2.72
C GLU A 47 -7.67 3.78 -2.30
N ASN A 48 -7.61 4.50 -1.18
CA ASN A 48 -6.37 5.02 -0.61
C ASN A 48 -5.39 3.90 -0.25
N ARG A 49 -5.87 2.77 0.29
CA ARG A 49 -5.03 1.59 0.56
C ARG A 49 -4.46 1.00 -0.73
N ALA A 50 -5.29 0.86 -1.77
CA ALA A 50 -4.84 0.35 -3.06
C ALA A 50 -3.82 1.29 -3.72
N MET A 51 -4.06 2.59 -3.71
CA MET A 51 -3.11 3.60 -4.20
C MET A 51 -1.80 3.60 -3.42
N LYS A 52 -1.86 3.51 -2.07
CA LYS A 52 -0.67 3.39 -1.23
C LYS A 52 0.11 2.14 -1.61
N MET A 53 -0.55 0.99 -1.67
CA MET A 53 0.08 -0.29 -2.05
C MET A 53 0.76 -0.21 -3.43
N GLN A 54 0.10 0.35 -4.44
CA GLN A 54 0.68 0.50 -5.78
C GLN A 54 1.90 1.42 -5.78
N ARG A 55 1.84 2.55 -5.05
CA ARG A 55 2.98 3.48 -4.92
C ARG A 55 4.15 2.83 -4.20
N THR A 56 3.90 2.14 -3.09
CA THR A 56 4.92 1.44 -2.31
C THR A 56 5.54 0.30 -3.12
N PHE A 57 4.71 -0.48 -3.84
CA PHE A 57 5.18 -1.54 -4.72
C PHE A 57 6.12 -1.00 -5.81
N ASN A 58 5.72 0.06 -6.51
CA ASN A 58 6.53 0.65 -7.58
C ASN A 58 7.87 1.23 -7.07
N ARG A 59 7.92 1.64 -5.80
CA ARG A 59 9.13 2.17 -5.15
C ARG A 59 9.96 1.10 -4.45
N SER A 60 9.42 -0.10 -4.28
CA SER A 60 10.06 -1.17 -3.53
C SER A 60 11.32 -1.75 -4.16
N GLY A 61 11.63 -1.42 -5.41
CA GLY A 61 12.75 -2.02 -6.14
C GLY A 61 12.59 -3.52 -6.43
N ILE A 62 11.42 -4.12 -6.17
CA ILE A 62 11.09 -5.48 -6.60
C ILE A 62 11.04 -5.50 -8.13
N ARG A 63 12.12 -5.98 -8.74
CA ARG A 63 12.25 -6.10 -10.20
C ARG A 63 11.17 -7.02 -10.77
N PRO A 64 10.72 -6.82 -12.03
CA PRO A 64 9.72 -7.66 -12.69
C PRO A 64 9.95 -9.17 -12.55
N LEU A 65 11.22 -9.59 -12.60
CA LEU A 65 11.63 -10.98 -12.41
C LEU A 65 11.18 -11.59 -11.06
N HIS A 66 11.09 -10.79 -10.00
CA HIS A 66 10.79 -11.26 -8.64
C HIS A 66 9.38 -10.87 -8.15
N GLN A 67 8.58 -10.19 -8.97
CA GLN A 67 7.24 -9.72 -8.57
C GLN A 67 6.31 -10.87 -8.17
N ASN A 68 6.44 -12.01 -8.84
CA ASN A 68 5.62 -13.20 -8.60
C ASN A 68 6.29 -14.20 -7.63
N CYS A 69 7.40 -13.85 -6.97
CA CYS A 69 8.00 -14.73 -5.97
C CYS A 69 7.13 -14.76 -4.71
N SER A 70 6.74 -15.95 -4.27
CA SER A 70 6.03 -16.18 -3.01
C SER A 70 6.68 -17.36 -2.27
N PHE A 71 6.28 -17.57 -1.02
CA PHE A 71 6.74 -18.76 -0.30
C PHE A 71 6.20 -20.06 -0.90
N ASP A 72 5.07 -20.02 -1.59
CA ASP A 72 4.39 -21.21 -2.11
C ASP A 72 5.01 -21.72 -3.42
N ASN A 73 5.63 -20.83 -4.18
CA ASN A 73 6.36 -21.21 -5.40
C ASN A 73 7.88 -21.34 -5.19
N TYR A 74 8.35 -21.30 -3.93
CA TYR A 74 9.73 -21.63 -3.58
C TYR A 74 9.89 -23.14 -3.46
N ARG A 75 10.65 -23.75 -4.39
CA ARG A 75 10.92 -25.18 -4.38
C ARG A 75 12.09 -25.51 -3.47
N VAL A 76 11.87 -26.44 -2.54
CA VAL A 76 12.88 -26.91 -1.60
C VAL A 76 13.49 -28.20 -2.12
N GLU A 77 14.81 -28.21 -2.26
CA GLU A 77 15.62 -29.32 -2.76
C GLU A 77 16.58 -29.86 -1.70
N CYS A 78 16.78 -29.13 -0.60
CA CYS A 78 17.63 -29.57 0.52
C CYS A 78 17.20 -28.98 1.87
N ASP A 79 17.69 -29.57 2.96
CA ASP A 79 17.36 -29.16 4.33
C ASP A 79 17.72 -27.71 4.63
N GLY A 80 18.81 -27.20 4.04
CA GLY A 80 19.21 -25.80 4.18
C GLY A 80 18.16 -24.83 3.63
N GLN A 81 17.56 -25.17 2.49
CA GLN A 81 16.47 -24.39 1.88
C GLN A 81 15.18 -24.52 2.69
N MET A 82 14.88 -25.70 3.23
CA MET A 82 13.74 -25.90 4.13
C MET A 82 13.85 -24.98 5.37
N ASN A 83 15.03 -24.95 5.98
CA ASN A 83 15.30 -24.10 7.14
C ASN A 83 15.21 -22.61 6.79
N ALA A 84 15.78 -22.19 5.66
CA ALA A 84 15.69 -20.80 5.19
C ALA A 84 14.23 -20.37 4.92
N LEU A 85 13.43 -21.23 4.28
CA LEU A 85 12.01 -20.99 4.06
C LEU A 85 11.23 -20.87 5.37
N SER A 86 11.47 -21.79 6.31
CA SER A 86 10.80 -21.77 7.63
C SER A 86 11.12 -20.49 8.41
N LYS A 87 12.39 -20.09 8.45
CA LYS A 87 12.82 -18.86 9.12
C LYS A 87 12.28 -17.61 8.44
N ALA A 88 12.19 -17.62 7.11
CA ALA A 88 11.61 -16.51 6.35
C ALA A 88 10.10 -16.35 6.63
N ARG A 89 9.34 -17.44 6.73
CA ARG A 89 7.93 -17.41 7.14
C ARG A 89 7.79 -16.89 8.57
N GLN A 90 8.56 -17.44 9.51
CA GLN A 90 8.56 -16.98 10.90
C GLN A 90 8.88 -15.48 11.01
N TYR A 91 9.86 -14.99 10.24
CA TYR A 91 10.21 -13.57 10.22
C TYR A 91 9.02 -12.68 9.84
N VAL A 92 8.25 -13.07 8.82
CA VAL A 92 7.07 -12.31 8.38
C VAL A 92 5.98 -12.35 9.45
N ASP A 93 5.76 -13.51 10.07
CA ASP A 93 4.74 -13.69 11.10
C ASP A 93 5.04 -12.89 12.38
N GLU A 94 6.32 -12.77 12.73
CA GLU A 94 6.80 -12.03 13.90
C GLU A 94 7.26 -10.61 13.57
N PHE A 95 6.94 -10.07 12.38
CA PHE A 95 7.46 -8.78 11.91
C PHE A 95 6.97 -7.59 12.77
N ASP A 96 5.70 -7.60 13.17
CA ASP A 96 5.09 -6.48 13.88
C ASP A 96 5.60 -6.38 15.33
N GLY A 97 6.25 -5.26 15.66
CA GLY A 97 6.72 -4.97 17.02
C GLY A 97 8.02 -5.69 17.41
N ASN A 98 8.71 -6.28 16.44
CA ASN A 98 9.98 -6.98 16.66
C ASN A 98 11.14 -6.25 15.99
N ILE A 99 12.30 -6.20 16.66
CA ILE A 99 13.54 -5.67 16.08
C ILE A 99 14.38 -6.88 15.69
N ALA A 100 14.04 -7.45 14.53
CA ALA A 100 14.74 -8.60 13.97
C ALA A 100 15.35 -8.25 12.61
N SER A 101 16.63 -8.57 12.44
CA SER A 101 17.34 -8.51 11.17
C SER A 101 18.00 -9.85 10.92
N PHE A 102 18.10 -10.26 9.66
CA PHE A 102 18.76 -11.51 9.30
C PHE A 102 19.50 -11.36 7.97
N VAL A 103 20.42 -12.30 7.73
CA VAL A 103 21.22 -12.36 6.50
C VAL A 103 21.05 -13.73 5.86
N PHE A 104 20.68 -13.76 4.59
CA PHE A 104 20.78 -14.97 3.79
C PHE A 104 22.21 -15.14 3.27
N SER A 105 22.84 -16.26 3.58
CA SER A 105 24.17 -16.64 3.08
C SER A 105 24.09 -17.94 2.27
N GLY A 106 24.89 -18.02 1.20
CA GLY A 106 24.96 -19.22 0.36
C GLY A 106 25.33 -18.91 -1.08
N LYS A 107 25.58 -19.97 -1.86
CA LYS A 107 25.97 -19.87 -3.28
C LYS A 107 24.91 -19.16 -4.13
N PRO A 108 25.25 -18.54 -5.27
CA PRO A 108 24.27 -18.06 -6.25
C PRO A 108 23.30 -19.17 -6.68
N GLY A 109 22.09 -18.80 -7.12
CA GLY A 109 21.07 -19.76 -7.58
C GLY A 109 20.31 -20.51 -6.48
N THR A 110 20.60 -20.29 -5.20
CA THR A 110 19.91 -20.92 -4.06
C THR A 110 18.59 -20.26 -3.65
N GLY A 111 18.16 -19.22 -4.39
CA GLY A 111 16.89 -18.55 -4.18
C GLY A 111 16.83 -17.56 -3.00
N LYS A 112 17.98 -17.02 -2.55
CA LYS A 112 18.02 -15.95 -1.53
C LYS A 112 17.16 -14.73 -1.92
N ASN A 113 17.29 -14.26 -3.15
CA ASN A 113 16.51 -13.13 -3.65
C ASN A 113 15.03 -13.48 -3.81
N HIS A 114 14.71 -14.76 -4.10
CA HIS A 114 13.33 -15.24 -4.14
C HIS A 114 12.69 -15.14 -2.77
N LEU A 115 13.36 -15.66 -1.73
CA LEU A 115 12.85 -15.59 -0.36
C LEU A 115 12.74 -14.14 0.14
N ALA A 116 13.72 -13.29 -0.18
CA ALA A 116 13.64 -11.85 0.12
C ALA A 116 12.44 -11.19 -0.56
N ALA A 117 12.21 -11.45 -1.85
CA ALA A 117 11.05 -10.94 -2.57
C ALA A 117 9.72 -11.48 -2.03
N ALA A 118 9.66 -12.76 -1.64
CA ALA A 118 8.49 -13.35 -1.01
C ALA A 118 8.15 -12.69 0.33
N ILE A 119 9.15 -12.42 1.17
CA ILE A 119 9.00 -11.64 2.41
C ILE A 119 8.45 -10.25 2.08
N CYS A 120 9.08 -9.54 1.14
CA CYS A 120 8.66 -8.19 0.75
C CYS A 120 7.22 -8.16 0.22
N ASN A 121 6.84 -9.13 -0.61
CA ASN A 121 5.49 -9.25 -1.16
C ASN A 121 4.45 -9.47 -0.05
N GLU A 122 4.73 -10.34 0.93
CA GLU A 122 3.85 -10.55 2.08
C GLU A 122 3.70 -9.28 2.95
N LEU A 123 4.80 -8.57 3.21
CA LEU A 123 4.78 -7.33 3.98
C LEU A 123 4.03 -6.21 3.25
N LEU A 124 4.16 -6.12 1.93
CA LEU A 124 3.36 -5.22 1.10
C LEU A 124 1.86 -5.53 1.20
N LEU A 125 1.48 -6.81 1.18
CA LEU A 125 0.09 -7.25 1.39
C LEU A 125 -0.42 -6.88 2.79
N ARG A 126 0.44 -6.88 3.81
CA ARG A 126 0.16 -6.39 5.16
C ARG A 126 0.18 -4.85 5.29
N GLY A 127 0.43 -4.12 4.19
CA GLY A 127 0.38 -2.66 4.14
C GLY A 127 1.66 -1.97 4.63
N LYS A 128 2.76 -2.71 4.78
CA LYS A 128 4.09 -2.19 5.13
C LYS A 128 4.81 -1.64 3.91
N SER A 129 5.81 -0.79 4.13
CA SER A 129 6.76 -0.43 3.10
C SER A 129 7.93 -1.39 3.06
N VAL A 130 8.46 -1.63 1.87
CA VAL A 130 9.60 -2.53 1.67
C VAL A 130 10.50 -1.95 0.61
N LEU A 131 11.80 -2.29 0.68
CA LEU A 131 12.78 -1.87 -0.30
C LEU A 131 13.79 -2.99 -0.57
N ILE A 132 13.96 -3.31 -1.86
CA ILE A 132 15.00 -4.15 -2.42
C ILE A 132 15.88 -3.27 -3.27
N ILE A 133 17.16 -3.17 -2.90
CA ILE A 133 18.14 -2.39 -3.63
C ILE A 133 19.41 -3.21 -3.80
N THR A 134 20.02 -3.13 -4.98
CA THR A 134 21.35 -3.70 -5.20
C THR A 134 22.42 -2.75 -4.68
N PHE A 135 23.58 -3.30 -4.31
CA PHE A 135 24.72 -2.48 -3.91
C PHE A 135 25.13 -1.47 -5.00
N ALA A 136 25.05 -1.85 -6.28
CA ALA A 136 25.36 -0.96 -7.39
C ALA A 136 24.39 0.22 -7.49
N GLU A 137 23.08 -0.03 -7.36
CA GLU A 137 22.06 1.03 -7.34
C GLU A 137 22.26 1.97 -6.15
N PHE A 138 22.53 1.40 -4.97
CA PHE A 138 22.81 2.17 -3.76
C PHE A 138 24.02 3.09 -3.94
N MET A 139 25.14 2.55 -4.43
CA MET A 139 26.36 3.34 -4.66
C MET A 139 26.19 4.37 -5.78
N SER A 140 25.35 4.09 -6.78
CA SER A 140 25.03 5.08 -7.82
C SER A 140 24.23 6.24 -7.23
N ALA A 141 23.19 5.95 -6.45
CA ALA A 141 22.37 6.97 -5.81
C ALA A 141 23.18 7.86 -4.86
N MET A 142 24.11 7.26 -4.08
CA MET A 142 25.04 8.02 -3.24
C MET A 142 25.97 8.95 -4.03
N LYS A 143 26.43 8.54 -5.22
CA LYS A 143 27.28 9.42 -6.06
C LYS A 143 26.48 10.57 -6.67
N ASP A 144 25.24 10.30 -7.06
CA ASP A 144 24.36 11.30 -7.67
C ASP A 144 24.05 12.45 -6.70
N THR A 145 23.88 12.16 -5.39
CA THR A 145 23.71 13.19 -4.35
C THR A 145 24.90 14.15 -4.25
N VAL A 146 26.12 13.67 -4.51
CA VAL A 146 27.33 14.52 -4.54
C VAL A 146 27.35 15.41 -5.77
N SER A 147 26.83 14.92 -6.90
CA SER A 147 26.88 15.61 -8.19
C SER A 147 25.82 16.70 -8.34
N THR A 148 24.61 16.51 -7.79
CA THR A 148 23.46 17.38 -8.08
C THR A 148 23.22 18.49 -7.06
N ARG A 149 23.82 18.44 -5.84
CA ARG A 149 23.61 19.42 -4.74
C ARG A 149 22.15 19.66 -4.30
N GLU A 150 21.15 19.07 -4.95
CA GLU A 150 19.72 19.20 -4.63
C GLU A 150 19.29 18.35 -3.42
N THR A 151 19.96 17.22 -3.20
CA THR A 151 19.71 16.30 -2.06
C THR A 151 21.04 15.92 -1.41
N SER A 152 21.13 16.02 -0.09
CA SER A 152 22.33 15.62 0.65
C SER A 152 22.38 14.10 0.85
N GLU A 153 23.58 13.55 1.03
CA GLU A 153 23.78 12.13 1.38
C GLU A 153 23.03 11.76 2.67
N GLU A 154 23.03 12.65 3.66
CA GLU A 154 22.30 12.49 4.92
C GLU A 154 20.79 12.38 4.68
N GLN A 155 20.24 13.23 3.80
CA GLN A 155 18.82 13.18 3.46
C GLN A 155 18.46 11.89 2.71
N PHE A 156 19.31 11.42 1.81
CA PHE A 156 19.11 10.13 1.13
C PHE A 156 19.15 8.94 2.10
N LEU A 157 20.10 8.93 3.05
CA LEU A 157 20.17 7.89 4.08
C LEU A 157 18.97 7.93 5.03
N ASN A 158 18.48 9.13 5.36
CA ASN A 158 17.26 9.30 6.15
C ASN A 158 16.03 8.80 5.38
N ASP A 159 15.93 9.05 4.08
CA ASP A 159 14.83 8.51 3.27
C ASP A 159 14.87 6.98 3.21
N LEU A 160 16.06 6.39 3.20
CA LEU A 160 16.25 4.94 3.24
C LEU A 160 15.88 4.33 4.60
N SER A 161 16.11 5.06 5.70
CA SER A 161 15.81 4.60 7.06
C SER A 161 14.33 4.76 7.44
N ASN A 162 13.60 5.64 6.76
CA ASN A 162 12.16 5.87 6.96
C ASN A 162 11.27 4.86 6.22
N VAL A 163 11.83 3.77 5.69
CA VAL A 163 11.05 2.62 5.23
C VAL A 163 10.52 1.92 6.49
N ASP A 164 9.19 2.01 6.72
CA ASP A 164 8.43 1.38 7.83
C ASP A 164 8.75 -0.11 8.00
#